data_AF-A0A9E3BXT3-F1
#
_entry.id   AF-A0A9E3BXT3-F1
#
_cell.length_a   1.000
_cell.length_b   1.000
_cell.length_c   1.000
_cell.angle_alpha   90.00
_cell.angle_beta   90.00
_cell.angle_gamma   90.00
#
_symmetry.space_group_name_H-M   'P 1'
#
loop_
_entity.id
_entity.type
_entity.pdbx_description
1 polymer ?
#
loop_
_entity_poly.entity_id
_entity_poly.type
_entity_poly.pdbx_seq_one_letter_code
_entity_poly.pdbx_strand_id
1 'polypeptide(L)'
;MSEAEAGRTRAVAHASAHGAWRMEFLAAGARLAPFVRRFNAYAEHGTGFARRREPPSGLATPVFNLGPELRVEHPRGVRTAYPGGAGFFAGLHHTHALTETDGAQEGVQVMLTPLGARRLLGLPLDEIGG
;
A
#
# COMPACT_ATOMS: atom_id res chain seq x y z
N MET A 1 9.68 23.97 -5.94
CA MET A 1 10.07 22.64 -5.42
C MET A 1 11.49 22.79 -4.90
N SER A 2 11.68 22.64 -3.59
CA SER A 2 12.96 22.94 -2.93
C SER A 2 13.97 21.80 -3.17
N GLU A 3 15.26 22.13 -3.24
CA GLU A 3 16.38 21.16 -3.36
C GLU A 3 16.33 20.05 -2.29
N ALA A 4 15.73 20.33 -1.12
CA ALA A 4 15.53 19.36 -0.04
C ALA A 4 14.47 18.29 -0.35
N GLU A 5 13.58 18.51 -1.31
CA GLU A 5 12.56 17.54 -1.76
C GLU A 5 13.14 16.56 -2.78
N ALA A 6 14.10 17.00 -3.60
CA ALA A 6 14.66 16.21 -4.70
C ALA A 6 15.40 14.94 -4.23
N GLY A 7 16.00 14.94 -3.02
CA GLY A 7 16.73 13.80 -2.47
C GLY A 7 15.88 12.73 -1.76
N ARG A 8 14.56 12.94 -1.62
CA ARG A 8 13.68 12.04 -0.86
C ARG A 8 12.80 11.14 -1.72
N THR A 9 12.81 11.36 -3.03
CA THR A 9 12.03 10.59 -3.99
C THR A 9 12.93 9.59 -4.72
N ARG A 10 12.45 8.37 -4.91
CA ARG A 10 13.12 7.34 -5.72
C ARG A 10 12.08 6.64 -6.59
N ALA A 11 12.36 6.49 -7.88
CA ALA A 11 11.53 5.68 -8.76
C ALA A 11 12.24 4.38 -9.16
N VAL A 12 11.47 3.30 -9.31
CA VAL A 12 11.91 2.05 -9.92
C VAL A 12 10.82 1.60 -10.88
N ALA A 13 11.21 1.13 -12.06
CA ALA A 13 10.27 0.64 -13.06
C ALA A 13 10.84 -0.58 -13.78
N HIS A 14 9.95 -1.40 -14.31
CA HIS A 14 10.28 -2.56 -15.12
C HIS A 14 9.21 -2.76 -16.19
N ALA A 15 9.62 -3.24 -17.36
CA ALA A 15 8.73 -3.66 -18.43
C ALA A 15 9.31 -4.89 -19.12
N SER A 16 8.44 -5.86 -19.42
CA SER A 16 8.79 -7.07 -20.19
C SER A 16 7.55 -7.61 -20.92
N ALA A 17 7.71 -8.77 -21.57
CA ALA A 17 6.57 -9.50 -22.14
C ALA A 17 5.52 -9.94 -21.09
N HIS A 18 5.85 -9.91 -19.80
CA HIS A 18 4.95 -10.28 -18.70
C HIS A 18 4.22 -9.08 -18.07
N GLY A 19 4.26 -7.91 -18.72
CA GLY A 19 3.66 -6.67 -18.24
C GLY A 19 4.69 -5.64 -17.79
N ALA A 20 4.18 -4.55 -17.23
CA ALA A 20 5.02 -3.48 -16.72
C ALA A 20 4.50 -2.90 -15.41
N TRP A 21 5.43 -2.38 -14.62
CA TRP A 21 5.12 -1.72 -13.36
C TRP A 21 6.09 -0.58 -13.07
N ARG A 22 5.62 0.37 -12.27
CA ARG A 22 6.42 1.45 -11.69
C ARG A 22 6.05 1.62 -10.23
N MET A 23 7.05 1.89 -9.41
CA MET A 23 6.88 2.35 -8.03
C MET A 23 7.65 3.64 -7.83
N GLU A 24 7.00 4.61 -7.21
CA GLU A 24 7.60 5.86 -6.78
C GLU A 24 7.57 5.91 -5.26
N PHE A 25 8.74 6.02 -4.65
CA PHE A 25 8.92 6.05 -3.22
C PHE A 25 9.22 7.46 -2.77
N LEU A 26 8.60 7.87 -1.67
CA LEU A 26 8.91 9.11 -0.98
C LEU A 26 9.26 8.78 0.48
N ALA A 27 10.50 9.08 0.87
CA ALA A 27 10.96 8.96 2.24
C ALA A 27 10.20 9.95 3.14
N ALA A 28 9.89 9.56 4.38
CA ALA A 28 9.25 10.47 5.34
C ALA A 28 10.19 11.62 5.75
N GLY A 29 9.63 12.78 6.06
CA GLY A 29 10.41 13.91 6.57
C GLY A 29 10.80 13.68 8.02
N ALA A 30 11.79 14.41 8.52
CA ALA A 30 12.32 14.22 9.89
C ALA A 30 11.23 14.17 10.97
N ARG A 31 10.22 15.06 10.88
CA ARG A 31 9.09 15.11 11.84
C ARG A 31 8.14 13.91 11.75
N LEU A 32 8.09 13.23 10.60
CA LEU A 32 7.22 12.07 10.36
C LEU A 32 7.97 10.74 10.46
N ALA A 33 9.31 10.74 10.46
CA ALA A 33 10.14 9.53 10.49
C ALA A 33 9.81 8.55 11.65
N PRO A 34 9.42 9.00 12.86
CA PRO A 34 8.98 8.08 13.93
C PRO A 34 7.65 7.38 13.64
N PHE A 35 6.81 7.96 12.76
CA PHE A 35 5.43 7.53 12.54
C PHE A 35 5.24 6.86 11.17
N VAL A 36 5.99 7.28 10.15
CA VAL A 36 5.83 6.85 8.77
C VAL A 36 7.15 6.29 8.25
N ARG A 37 7.13 5.05 7.80
CA ARG A 37 8.30 4.38 7.22
C ARG A 37 8.59 4.89 5.82
N ARG A 38 7.56 5.00 4.98
CA ARG A 38 7.62 5.51 3.60
C ARG A 38 6.22 5.78 3.06
N PHE A 39 6.16 6.57 2.01
CA PHE A 39 5.03 6.69 1.11
C PHE A 39 5.43 6.04 -0.22
N ASN A 40 4.51 5.39 -0.91
CA ASN A 40 4.75 5.05 -2.31
C ASN A 40 3.49 5.09 -3.16
N ALA A 41 3.66 5.55 -4.39
CA ALA A 41 2.71 5.34 -5.46
C ALA A 41 3.14 4.10 -6.27
N TYR A 42 2.18 3.40 -6.84
CA TYR A 42 2.43 2.25 -7.70
C TYR A 42 1.46 2.27 -8.87
N ALA A 43 1.94 1.77 -10.01
CA ALA A 43 1.14 1.49 -11.18
C ALA A 43 1.64 0.17 -11.79
N GLU A 44 0.72 -0.70 -12.15
CA GLU A 44 0.96 -2.00 -12.75
C GLU A 44 -0.07 -2.22 -13.87
N HIS A 45 0.36 -2.71 -15.03
CA HIS A 45 -0.53 -2.95 -16.15
C HIS A 45 -0.05 -4.10 -17.05
N GLY A 46 -1.01 -4.79 -17.68
CA GLY A 46 -0.74 -5.89 -18.59
C GLY A 46 -0.06 -7.09 -17.92
N THR A 47 -0.26 -7.23 -16.62
CA THR A 47 0.35 -8.26 -15.78
C THR A 47 -0.53 -9.51 -15.75
N GLY A 48 0.09 -10.68 -15.71
CA GLY A 48 -0.60 -11.95 -15.48
C GLY A 48 -0.92 -12.21 -14.00
N PHE A 49 -0.51 -11.33 -13.08
CA PHE A 49 -0.70 -11.50 -11.65
C PHE A 49 -2.13 -11.14 -11.22
N ALA A 50 -3.04 -12.09 -11.41
CA ALA A 50 -4.45 -11.93 -11.07
C ALA A 50 -4.77 -12.15 -9.58
N ARG A 51 -3.94 -12.95 -8.86
CA ARG A 51 -4.10 -13.25 -7.43
C ARG A 51 -2.74 -13.37 -6.75
N ARG A 52 -2.50 -12.58 -5.71
CA ARG A 52 -1.22 -12.54 -4.98
C ARG A 52 -1.41 -12.77 -3.49
N ARG A 53 -0.40 -13.39 -2.88
CA ARG A 53 -0.22 -13.43 -1.42
C ARG A 53 0.68 -12.28 -1.02
N GLU A 54 0.11 -11.33 -0.30
CA GLU A 54 0.86 -10.20 0.26
C GLU A 54 1.36 -10.60 1.65
N PRO A 55 2.68 -10.72 1.87
CA PRO A 55 3.22 -11.17 3.14
C PRO A 55 2.87 -10.20 4.28
N PRO A 56 2.76 -10.70 5.52
CA PRO A 56 2.54 -9.83 6.66
C PRO A 56 3.66 -8.80 6.77
N SER A 57 3.27 -7.55 6.99
CA SER A 57 4.21 -6.47 7.28
C SER A 57 4.01 -6.02 8.72
N GLY A 58 5.08 -5.75 9.46
CA GLY A 58 5.02 -5.15 10.79
C GLY A 58 4.57 -3.67 10.77
N LEU A 59 3.89 -3.25 9.70
CA LEU A 59 3.48 -1.89 9.40
C LEU A 59 2.00 -1.88 9.03
N ALA A 60 1.33 -0.80 9.41
CA ALA A 60 -0.09 -0.61 9.17
C ALA A 60 -0.25 0.34 7.98
N THR A 61 -1.04 -0.04 6.99
CA THR A 61 -0.95 0.56 5.65
C THR A 61 -2.30 1.04 5.15
N PRO A 62 -2.62 2.35 5.26
CA PRO A 62 -3.61 2.98 4.41
C PRO A 62 -3.26 2.78 2.94
N VAL A 63 -4.23 2.34 2.16
CA VAL A 63 -4.14 2.18 0.71
C VAL A 63 -5.28 2.95 0.06
N PHE A 64 -4.96 3.71 -0.97
CA PHE A 64 -5.91 4.41 -1.83
C PHE A 64 -5.83 3.80 -3.21
N ASN A 65 -6.91 3.14 -3.63
CA ASN A 65 -7.00 2.58 -4.97
C ASN A 65 -7.34 3.71 -5.95
N LEU A 66 -6.47 3.96 -6.91
CA LEU A 66 -6.66 5.00 -7.94
C LEU A 66 -6.91 4.41 -9.33
N GLY A 67 -6.80 3.08 -9.46
CA GLY A 67 -6.98 2.36 -10.72
C GLY A 67 -8.25 1.50 -10.76
N PRO A 68 -8.22 0.42 -11.55
CA PRO A 68 -9.29 -0.58 -11.61
C PRO A 68 -9.59 -1.23 -10.25
N GLU A 69 -10.69 -1.98 -10.16
CA GLU A 69 -11.11 -2.64 -8.92
C GLU A 69 -9.99 -3.52 -8.34
N LEU A 70 -9.73 -3.33 -7.06
CA LEU A 70 -8.86 -4.17 -6.25
C LEU A 70 -9.69 -4.97 -5.27
N ARG A 71 -9.53 -6.30 -5.26
CA ARG A 71 -10.22 -7.18 -4.31
C ARG A 71 -9.23 -7.65 -3.26
N VAL A 72 -9.56 -7.48 -1.98
CA VAL A 72 -8.66 -7.80 -0.87
C VAL A 72 -9.36 -8.72 0.13
N GLU A 73 -8.68 -9.77 0.54
CA GLU A 73 -9.09 -10.65 1.64
C GLU A 73 -8.03 -10.54 2.75
N HIS A 74 -8.43 -9.91 3.85
CA HIS A 74 -7.60 -9.81 5.05
C HIS A 74 -7.66 -11.11 5.86
N PRO A 75 -6.65 -11.42 6.68
CA PRO A 75 -6.56 -12.67 7.45
C PRO A 75 -7.77 -13.07 8.28
N ARG A 76 -8.50 -12.10 8.84
CA ARG A 76 -9.73 -12.34 9.61
C ARG A 76 -10.98 -11.74 8.94
N GLY A 77 -10.85 -11.33 7.69
CA GLY A 77 -11.86 -10.55 6.97
C GLY A 77 -12.58 -11.34 5.88
N VAL A 78 -13.67 -10.76 5.39
CA VAL A 78 -14.32 -11.19 4.16
C VAL A 78 -13.63 -10.51 2.98
N ARG A 79 -13.50 -11.23 1.87
CA ARG A 79 -13.06 -10.65 0.59
C ARG A 79 -13.92 -9.44 0.23
N THR A 80 -13.28 -8.29 0.09
CA THR A 80 -13.93 -6.99 -0.16
C THR A 80 -13.41 -6.40 -1.46
N ALA A 81 -14.31 -5.85 -2.28
CA ALA A 81 -13.98 -5.15 -3.52
C ALA A 81 -13.86 -3.64 -3.28
N TYR A 82 -12.77 -3.06 -3.77
CA TYR A 82 -12.47 -1.63 -3.66
C TYR A 82 -12.41 -1.02 -5.06
N PRO A 83 -13.46 -0.28 -5.50
CA PRO A 83 -13.45 0.39 -6.80
C PRO A 83 -12.41 1.53 -6.83
N GLY A 84 -12.17 2.08 -8.02
CA GLY A 84 -11.33 3.27 -8.16
C GLY A 84 -11.85 4.43 -7.31
N GLY A 85 -10.94 5.10 -6.61
CA GLY A 85 -11.24 6.15 -5.64
C GLY A 85 -11.55 5.65 -4.22
N ALA A 86 -11.69 4.34 -4.01
CA ALA A 86 -11.87 3.77 -2.68
C ALA A 86 -10.56 3.72 -1.89
N GLY A 87 -10.68 3.71 -0.56
CA GLY A 87 -9.56 3.52 0.35
C GLY A 87 -9.86 2.42 1.35
N PHE A 88 -8.81 1.77 1.83
CA PHE A 88 -8.89 0.80 2.91
C PHE A 88 -7.64 0.85 3.78
N PHE A 89 -7.72 0.16 4.91
CA PHE A 89 -6.63 0.10 5.85
C PHE A 89 -6.19 -1.35 6.05
N ALA A 90 -5.00 -1.70 5.58
CA ALA A 90 -4.38 -2.98 5.88
C ALA A 90 -3.75 -2.93 7.27
N GLY A 91 -4.35 -3.67 8.21
CA GLY A 91 -3.92 -3.78 9.60
C GLY A 91 -2.63 -4.56 9.81
N LEU A 92 -2.24 -4.69 11.07
CA LEU A 92 -1.12 -5.54 11.48
C LEU A 92 -1.59 -6.98 11.61
N HIS A 93 -0.98 -7.87 10.83
CA HIS A 93 -1.37 -9.28 10.78
C HIS A 93 -0.17 -10.21 10.89
N HIS A 94 -0.39 -11.42 11.41
CA HIS A 94 0.65 -12.47 11.52
C HIS A 94 0.72 -13.40 10.30
N THR A 95 -0.21 -13.26 9.36
CA THR A 95 -0.28 -14.05 8.11
C THR A 95 -0.56 -13.14 6.92
N HIS A 96 -0.57 -13.72 5.73
CA HIS A 96 -0.71 -13.02 4.46
C HIS A 96 -2.15 -12.53 4.21
N ALA A 97 -2.27 -11.42 3.48
CA ALA A 97 -3.50 -11.06 2.81
C ALA A 97 -3.51 -11.62 1.39
N LEU A 98 -4.70 -11.77 0.79
CA LEU A 98 -4.83 -12.05 -0.63
C LEU A 98 -5.30 -10.80 -1.35
N THR A 99 -4.66 -10.48 -2.47
CA THR A 99 -5.08 -9.41 -3.39
C THR A 99 -5.41 -10.00 -4.74
N GLU A 100 -6.45 -9.49 -5.37
CA GLU A 100 -6.86 -9.89 -6.72
C GLU A 100 -7.16 -8.69 -7.59
N THR A 101 -6.81 -8.83 -8.87
CA THR A 101 -6.85 -7.78 -9.89
C THR A 101 -7.20 -8.41 -11.23
N ASP A 102 -7.59 -7.59 -12.20
CA ASP A 102 -7.82 -8.02 -13.58
C ASP A 102 -6.63 -7.66 -14.48
N GLY A 103 -5.40 -7.76 -13.93
CA GLY A 103 -4.16 -7.53 -14.66
C GLY A 103 -3.69 -6.07 -14.67
N ALA A 104 -4.26 -5.23 -13.82
CA ALA A 104 -3.86 -3.84 -13.65
C ALA A 104 -4.20 -3.32 -12.25
N GLN A 105 -3.36 -2.42 -11.74
CA GLN A 105 -3.60 -1.68 -10.50
C GLN A 105 -2.90 -0.33 -10.53
N GLU A 106 -3.48 0.64 -9.84
CA GLU A 106 -2.84 1.93 -9.59
C GLU A 106 -3.26 2.42 -8.22
N GLY A 107 -2.34 2.98 -7.45
CA GLY A 107 -2.68 3.46 -6.13
C GLY A 107 -1.54 4.09 -5.36
N VAL A 108 -1.87 4.53 -4.17
CA VAL A 108 -0.94 5.11 -3.21
C VAL A 108 -1.09 4.41 -1.87
N GLN A 109 0.02 4.15 -1.21
CA GLN A 109 0.04 3.60 0.13
C GLN A 109 0.97 4.37 1.06
N VAL A 110 0.59 4.40 2.33
CA VAL A 110 1.38 5.00 3.40
C VAL A 110 1.74 3.92 4.38
N MET A 111 3.02 3.67 4.60
CA MET A 111 3.43 2.62 5.53
C MET A 111 3.66 3.20 6.91
N LEU A 112 2.67 3.09 7.79
CA LEU A 112 2.70 3.59 9.16
C LEU A 112 3.39 2.57 10.07
N THR A 113 4.20 3.09 10.99
CA THR A 113 4.62 2.30 12.16
C THR A 113 3.40 2.02 13.05
N PRO A 114 3.48 1.02 13.95
CA PRO A 114 2.46 0.82 14.99
C PRO A 114 2.13 2.10 15.77
N LEU A 115 3.15 2.88 16.13
CA LEU A 115 2.97 4.17 16.81
C LEU A 115 2.25 5.19 15.92
N GLY A 116 2.63 5.28 14.64
CA GLY A 116 1.99 6.17 13.66
C GLY A 116 0.52 5.82 13.41
N ALA A 117 0.22 4.53 13.29
CA ALA A 117 -1.14 4.03 13.13
C ALA A 117 -2.01 4.37 14.34
N ARG A 118 -1.52 4.09 15.55
CA ARG A 118 -2.21 4.46 16.80
C ARG A 118 -2.44 5.97 16.89
N ARG A 119 -1.44 6.77 16.50
CA ARG A 119 -1.51 8.24 16.58
C ARG A 119 -2.48 8.85 15.56
N LEU A 120 -2.61 8.23 14.39
CA LEU A 120 -3.50 8.67 13.31
C LEU A 120 -4.95 8.25 13.55
N LEU A 121 -5.17 6.99 13.94
CA LEU A 121 -6.49 6.39 14.03
C LEU A 121 -7.13 6.50 15.42
N GLY A 122 -6.32 6.65 16.48
CA GLY A 122 -6.81 6.71 17.86
C GLY A 122 -7.29 5.38 18.45
N LEU A 123 -7.33 4.31 17.66
CA LEU A 123 -7.81 2.97 18.05
C LEU A 123 -6.68 2.03 18.49
N PRO A 124 -6.95 1.04 19.36
CA PRO A 124 -6.06 -0.10 19.56
C PRO A 124 -5.68 -0.78 18.25
N LEU A 125 -4.44 -1.25 18.12
CA LEU A 125 -3.91 -1.75 16.83
C LEU A 125 -4.55 -3.06 16.39
N ASP A 126 -5.04 -3.85 17.33
CA ASP A 126 -5.76 -5.10 17.13
C ASP A 126 -7.20 -4.91 16.64
N GLU A 127 -7.74 -3.69 16.76
CA GLU A 127 -9.05 -3.27 16.24
C GLU A 127 -8.97 -2.67 14.82
N ILE A 128 -7.76 -2.56 14.26
CA ILE A 128 -7.53 -1.87 12.99
C ILE A 128 -7.25 -2.88 11.87
N GLY A 129 -8.03 -2.81 10.80
CA GLY A 129 -7.72 -3.47 9.52
C GLY A 129 -8.08 -4.95 9.43
N GLY A 130 -9.11 -5.37 10.17
CA GLY A 130 -9.83 -6.66 10.04
C GLY A 130 -9.11 -7.86 10.63
#